data_AF-A3ITK9-F1
#
_entry.id   AF-A3ITK9-F1
#
_cell.length_a   1.000
_cell.length_b   1.000
_cell.length_c   1.000
_cell.angle_alpha   90.00
_cell.angle_beta   90.00
_cell.angle_gamma   90.00
#
_symmetry.space_group_name_H-M   'P 1'
#
loop_
_entity.id
_entity.type
_entity.pdbx_description
1 polymer ?
#
loop_
_entity_poly.entity_id
_entity_poly.type
_entity_poly.pdbx_seq_one_letter_code
_entity_poly.pdbx_strand_id
1 'polypeptide(L)'
;MNIRKRFKEYPEDMQQWMIQQEKTKLTRIETALNNGKKLYETIEDDEKDQWLLGTTILLEKYLSLLPQRNCTLEEVSDDYIFQVWEILENDPSLRELISQVETRYEGLLKI
;
A
#
# COMPACT_ATOMS: atom_id res chain seq x y z
N MET A 1 -20.58 2.31 -0.91
CA MET A 1 -21.28 2.37 0.39
C MET A 1 -20.73 3.60 1.14
N ASN A 2 -21.23 4.00 2.32
CA ASN A 2 -20.54 5.04 3.10
C ASN A 2 -19.66 4.36 4.16
N ILE A 3 -18.39 4.12 3.81
CA ILE A 3 -17.41 3.44 4.67
C ILE A 3 -17.35 4.07 6.07
N ARG A 4 -17.38 5.40 6.16
CA ARG A 4 -17.33 6.12 7.45
C ARG A 4 -18.53 5.81 8.34
N LYS A 5 -19.71 5.56 7.77
CA LYS A 5 -20.90 5.18 8.56
C LYS A 5 -20.76 3.77 9.13
N ARG A 6 -20.31 2.79 8.32
CA ARG A 6 -20.06 1.43 8.80
C ARG A 6 -18.93 1.39 9.82
N PHE A 7 -17.90 2.20 9.63
CA PHE A 7 -16.74 2.23 10.51
C PHE A 7 -17.10 2.65 11.94
N LYS A 8 -18.07 3.56 12.09
CA LYS A 8 -18.60 3.98 13.39
C LYS A 8 -19.38 2.90 14.15
N GLU A 9 -19.70 1.78 13.51
CA GLU A 9 -20.36 0.63 14.16
C GLU A 9 -19.37 -0.21 14.99
N TYR A 10 -18.06 -0.05 14.75
CA TYR A 10 -17.03 -0.75 15.52
C TYR A 10 -16.67 0.00 16.82
N PRO A 11 -16.19 -0.70 17.85
CA PRO A 11 -15.56 -0.09 19.02
C PRO A 11 -14.39 0.83 18.67
N GLU A 12 -14.14 1.89 19.46
CA GLU A 12 -13.13 2.91 19.17
C GLU A 12 -11.69 2.35 19.13
N ASP A 13 -11.38 1.40 20.01
CA ASP A 13 -10.12 0.65 20.00
C ASP A 13 -9.94 -0.16 18.71
N MET A 14 -11.01 -0.80 18.25
CA MET A 14 -11.02 -1.54 16.98
C MET A 14 -10.87 -0.59 15.78
N GLN A 15 -11.54 0.55 15.80
CA GLN A 15 -11.39 1.59 14.78
C GLN A 15 -9.93 2.05 14.69
N GLN A 16 -9.34 2.44 15.81
CA GLN A 16 -7.93 2.86 15.85
C GLN A 16 -7.00 1.75 15.38
N TRP A 17 -7.23 0.51 15.80
CA TRP A 17 -6.45 -0.63 15.33
C TRP A 17 -6.53 -0.81 13.80
N MET A 18 -7.72 -0.74 13.20
CA MET A 18 -7.89 -0.88 11.75
C MET A 18 -7.17 0.22 10.97
N ILE A 19 -7.25 1.46 11.45
CA ILE A 19 -6.52 2.60 10.86
C ILE A 19 -5.02 2.36 10.93
N GLN A 20 -4.50 1.92 12.07
CA GLN A 20 -3.06 1.66 12.24
C GLN A 20 -2.57 0.48 11.40
N GLN A 21 -3.40 -0.56 11.21
CA GLN A 21 -3.09 -1.65 10.29
C GLN A 21 -2.96 -1.14 8.86
N GLU A 22 -3.88 -0.29 8.39
CA GLU A 22 -3.81 0.27 7.05
C GLU A 22 -2.58 1.19 6.88
N LYS A 23 -2.30 2.06 7.86
CA LYS A 23 -1.08 2.89 7.86
C LYS A 23 0.17 2.03 7.75
N THR A 24 0.28 1.00 8.60
CA THR A 24 1.41 0.06 8.61
C THR A 24 1.57 -0.62 7.25
N LYS A 25 0.48 -1.09 6.64
CA LYS A 25 0.50 -1.72 5.32
C LYS A 25 1.03 -0.78 4.25
N LEU A 26 0.51 0.44 4.20
CA LEU A 26 0.97 1.45 3.24
C LEU A 26 2.46 1.76 3.44
N THR A 27 2.93 1.87 4.69
CA THR A 27 4.34 2.16 5.01
C THR A 27 5.24 1.04 4.53
N ARG A 28 4.80 -0.21 4.71
CA ARG A 28 5.51 -1.40 4.24
C ARG A 28 5.59 -1.45 2.71
N ILE A 29 4.52 -1.08 2.01
CA ILE A 29 4.50 -0.99 0.54
C ILE A 29 5.49 0.07 0.05
N GLU A 30 5.49 1.26 0.64
CA GLU A 30 6.42 2.35 0.28
C GLU A 30 7.87 1.97 0.57
N THR A 31 8.13 1.35 1.73
CA THR A 31 9.46 0.85 2.10
C THR A 31 9.94 -0.23 1.13
N ALA A 32 9.09 -1.20 0.79
CA ALA A 32 9.40 -2.24 -0.18
C ALA A 32 9.70 -1.65 -1.55
N LEU A 33 8.94 -0.65 -2.02
CA LEU A 33 9.21 0.02 -3.28
C LEU A 33 10.58 0.72 -3.28
N ASN A 34 10.89 1.46 -2.22
CA ASN A 34 12.17 2.16 -2.08
C ASN A 34 13.35 1.17 -2.03
N ASN A 35 13.21 0.06 -1.30
CA ASN A 35 14.22 -0.98 -1.25
C ASN A 35 14.36 -1.70 -2.60
N GLY A 36 13.23 -2.00 -3.25
CA GLY A 36 13.22 -2.66 -4.55
C GLY A 36 13.90 -1.82 -5.64
N LYS A 37 13.65 -0.49 -5.65
CA LYS A 37 14.33 0.44 -6.57
C LYS A 37 15.85 0.46 -6.32
N LYS A 38 16.29 0.52 -5.07
CA LYS A 38 17.72 0.46 -4.71
C LYS A 38 18.36 -0.87 -5.09
N LEU A 39 17.67 -1.98 -4.84
CA LEU A 39 18.16 -3.32 -5.16
C LEU A 39 18.30 -3.49 -6.67
N TYR A 40 17.37 -2.91 -7.46
CA TYR A 40 17.39 -2.93 -8.92
C TYR A 40 18.67 -2.31 -9.49
N GLU A 41 19.20 -1.27 -8.85
CA GLU A 41 20.47 -0.64 -9.25
C GLU A 41 21.69 -1.55 -9.04
N THR A 42 21.55 -2.67 -8.33
CA THR A 42 22.66 -3.52 -7.88
C THR A 42 22.58 -4.98 -8.31
N ILE A 43 21.49 -5.39 -9.00
CA ILE A 43 21.26 -6.79 -9.35
C ILE A 43 21.87 -7.12 -10.72
N GLU A 44 22.54 -8.27 -10.82
CA GLU A 44 23.14 -8.78 -12.08
C GLU A 44 22.42 -10.04 -12.60
N ASP A 45 21.36 -10.47 -11.90
CA ASP A 45 20.59 -11.69 -12.18
C ASP A 45 19.33 -11.35 -12.98
N ASP A 46 19.30 -11.67 -14.27
CA ASP A 46 18.23 -11.30 -15.21
C ASP A 46 16.82 -11.76 -14.78
N GLU A 47 16.67 -12.94 -14.15
CA GLU A 47 15.35 -13.40 -13.70
C GLU A 47 14.86 -12.62 -12.48
N LYS A 48 15.77 -12.35 -11.53
CA LYS A 48 15.45 -11.51 -10.37
C LYS A 48 15.21 -10.07 -10.80
N ASP A 49 15.93 -9.58 -11.81
CA ASP A 49 15.77 -8.25 -12.39
C ASP A 49 14.35 -8.06 -12.94
N GLN A 50 13.86 -9.01 -13.73
CA GLN A 50 12.49 -8.96 -14.28
C GLN A 50 11.42 -9.04 -13.20
N TRP A 51 11.59 -9.92 -12.21
CA TRP A 51 10.64 -10.04 -11.10
C TRP A 51 10.61 -8.77 -10.24
N LEU A 52 11.77 -8.17 -9.98
CA LEU A 52 11.96 -6.95 -9.20
C LEU A 52 11.37 -5.73 -9.93
N LEU A 53 11.63 -5.61 -11.23
CA LEU A 53 11.05 -4.57 -12.09
C LEU A 53 9.52 -4.66 -12.12
N GLY A 54 8.98 -5.86 -12.38
CA GLY A 54 7.53 -6.07 -12.38
C GLY A 54 6.89 -5.73 -11.04
N THR A 55 7.57 -6.06 -9.94
CA THR A 55 7.11 -5.74 -8.59
C THR A 55 7.16 -4.24 -8.31
N THR A 56 8.27 -3.56 -8.59
CA THR A 56 8.41 -2.11 -8.34
C THR A 56 7.40 -1.29 -9.15
N ILE A 57 7.19 -1.62 -10.43
CA ILE A 57 6.16 -0.98 -11.28
C ILE A 57 4.77 -1.17 -10.66
N LEU A 58 4.46 -2.37 -10.18
CA LEU A 58 3.15 -2.68 -9.61
C LEU A 58 2.89 -1.90 -8.30
N LEU A 59 3.90 -1.83 -7.42
CA LEU A 59 3.81 -1.05 -6.18
C LEU A 59 3.68 0.46 -6.48
N GLU A 60 4.45 0.97 -7.43
CA GLU A 60 4.39 2.38 -7.84
C GLU A 60 3.04 2.75 -8.47
N LYS A 61 2.52 1.89 -9.34
CA LYS A 61 1.18 2.04 -9.91
C LYS A 61 0.13 2.12 -8.81
N TYR A 62 0.17 1.22 -7.83
CA TYR A 62 -0.77 1.24 -6.72
C TYR A 62 -0.70 2.55 -5.93
N LEU A 63 0.50 2.97 -5.51
CA LEU A 63 0.68 4.21 -4.76
C LEU A 63 0.25 5.46 -5.55
N SER A 64 0.44 5.46 -6.87
CA SER A 64 0.04 6.59 -7.73
C SER A 64 -1.48 6.78 -7.86
N LEU A 65 -2.26 5.74 -7.58
CA LEU A 65 -3.72 5.76 -7.63
C LEU A 65 -4.35 6.16 -6.28
N LEU A 66 -3.55 6.24 -5.22
CA LEU A 66 -4.00 6.73 -3.92
C LEU A 66 -4.02 8.26 -3.88
N PRO A 67 -4.75 8.88 -2.93
CA PRO A 67 -4.73 10.32 -2.75
C PRO A 67 -3.29 10.81 -2.54
N GLN A 68 -2.97 11.98 -3.09
CA GLN A 68 -1.65 12.57 -2.84
C GLN A 68 -1.52 13.00 -1.38
N ARG A 69 -0.31 12.82 -0.84
CA ARG A 69 0.07 13.27 0.50
C ARG A 69 1.40 14.00 0.43
N ASN A 70 1.57 15.00 1.30
CA ASN A 70 2.80 15.79 1.41
C ASN A 70 3.61 15.43 2.67
N CYS A 71 3.26 14.32 3.33
CA CYS A 71 3.89 13.85 4.56
C CYS A 71 4.15 12.33 4.49
N THR A 72 4.91 11.85 5.47
CA THR A 72 5.17 10.41 5.64
C THR A 72 3.90 9.69 6.10
N LEU A 73 3.79 8.38 5.83
CA LEU A 73 2.61 7.58 6.20
C LEU A 73 2.39 7.43 7.71
N GLU A 74 3.41 7.65 8.52
CA GLU A 74 3.28 7.67 9.98
C GLU A 74 2.56 8.95 10.46
N GLU A 75 2.64 10.01 9.66
CA GLU A 75 2.08 11.34 9.95
C GLU A 75 0.76 11.60 9.22
N VAL A 76 0.29 10.67 8.37
CA VAL A 76 -0.99 10.85 7.67
C VAL A 76 -2.16 10.81 8.66
N SER A 77 -3.13 11.68 8.40
CA SER A 77 -4.36 11.74 9.17
C SER A 77 -5.19 10.47 8.97
N ASP A 78 -6.04 10.18 9.93
CA ASP A 78 -7.02 9.10 9.81
C ASP A 78 -7.99 9.36 8.63
N ASP A 79 -8.23 10.62 8.30
CA ASP A 79 -9.03 11.01 7.14
C ASP A 79 -8.47 10.50 5.81
N TYR A 80 -7.13 10.51 5.67
CA TYR A 80 -6.46 9.94 4.50
C TYR A 80 -6.77 8.45 4.34
N ILE A 81 -6.79 7.70 5.45
CA ILE A 81 -7.12 6.27 5.44
C ILE A 81 -8.55 6.03 4.96
N PHE A 82 -9.50 6.88 5.38
CA PHE A 82 -10.86 6.81 4.85
C PHE A 82 -10.92 7.09 3.35
N GLN A 83 -10.17 8.07 2.84
CA GLN A 83 -10.11 8.35 1.40
C GLN A 83 -9.54 7.15 0.63
N VAL A 84 -8.49 6.49 1.14
CA VAL A 84 -7.92 5.27 0.54
C VAL A 84 -8.97 4.16 0.48
N TRP A 85 -9.67 3.88 1.59
CA TRP A 85 -10.72 2.86 1.61
C TRP A 85 -11.89 3.21 0.69
N GLU A 86 -12.28 4.48 0.61
CA GLU A 86 -13.34 4.95 -0.29
C GLU A 86 -12.95 4.72 -1.76
N ILE A 87 -11.70 4.96 -2.16
CA ILE A 87 -11.24 4.66 -3.52
C ILE A 87 -11.26 3.14 -3.76
N LEU A 88 -10.74 2.35 -2.83
CA LEU A 88 -10.73 0.88 -2.95
C LEU A 88 -12.16 0.30 -3.08
N GLU A 89 -13.14 0.81 -2.32
CA GLU A 89 -14.52 0.35 -2.42
C GLU A 89 -15.19 0.72 -3.75
N ASN A 90 -14.76 1.81 -4.39
CA ASN A 90 -15.36 2.31 -5.62
C ASN A 90 -14.59 1.90 -6.90
N ASP A 91 -13.35 1.43 -6.78
CA ASP A 91 -12.51 0.97 -7.89
C ASP A 91 -12.18 -0.54 -7.77
N PRO A 92 -12.89 -1.41 -8.51
CA PRO A 92 -12.61 -2.85 -8.55
C PRO A 92 -11.21 -3.19 -9.08
N SER A 93 -10.71 -2.42 -10.04
CA SER A 93 -9.37 -2.64 -10.62
C SER A 93 -8.27 -2.33 -9.60
N LEU A 94 -8.48 -1.35 -8.73
CA LEU A 94 -7.57 -1.07 -7.61
C LEU A 94 -7.63 -2.18 -6.54
N ARG A 95 -8.79 -2.80 -6.32
CA ARG A 95 -8.93 -3.96 -5.42
C ARG A 95 -8.19 -5.21 -5.91
N GLU A 96 -8.18 -5.46 -7.22
CA GLU A 96 -7.35 -6.53 -7.78
C GLU A 96 -5.86 -6.19 -7.69
N LEU A 97 -5.52 -4.91 -7.90
CA LEU A 97 -4.14 -4.43 -7.79
C LEU A 97 -3.58 -4.58 -6.37
N ILE A 98 -4.35 -4.22 -5.34
CA ILE A 98 -3.85 -4.31 -3.94
C ILE A 98 -3.58 -5.76 -3.52
N SER A 99 -4.36 -6.74 -4.01
CA SER A 99 -4.09 -8.16 -3.72
C SER A 99 -2.76 -8.63 -4.32
N GLN A 100 -2.43 -8.16 -5.53
CA GLN A 100 -1.14 -8.43 -6.16
C GLN A 100 0.01 -7.72 -5.42
N VAL A 101 -0.22 -6.48 -4.98
CA VAL A 101 0.74 -5.69 -4.18
C VAL A 101 1.06 -6.42 -2.88
N GLU A 102 0.03 -6.89 -2.17
CA GLU A 102 0.17 -7.56 -0.88
C GLU A 102 1.05 -8.81 -0.95
N THR A 103 0.91 -9.59 -2.00
CA THR A 103 1.75 -10.78 -2.22
C THR A 103 3.20 -10.41 -2.53
N ARG A 104 3.43 -9.29 -3.22
CA ARG A 104 4.74 -8.93 -3.79
C ARG A 104 5.61 -8.09 -2.86
N TYR A 105 5.02 -7.15 -2.11
CA TYR A 105 5.81 -6.34 -1.16
C TYR A 105 6.38 -7.19 -0.02
N GLU A 106 5.66 -8.24 0.41
CA GLU A 106 6.18 -9.19 1.40
C GLU A 106 7.40 -9.95 0.90
N GLY A 107 7.46 -10.25 -0.40
CA GLY A 107 8.63 -10.84 -1.03
C GLY A 107 9.84 -9.91 -0.95
N LEU A 108 9.65 -8.62 -1.24
CA LEU A 108 10.73 -7.62 -1.16
C LEU A 108 11.20 -7.34 0.26
N LEU A 109 10.34 -7.40 1.26
CA LEU A 109 10.75 -7.21 2.65
C LEU A 109 11.58 -8.37 3.22
N LYS A 110 11.62 -9.52 2.53
CA LYS A 110 12.39 -10.71 2.93
C LYS A 110 13.79 -10.78 2.29
N ILE A 111 14.04 -9.94 1.28
CA ILE A 111 15.32 -9.81 0.56
C ILE A 111 16.13 -8.72 1.25
#